data_AF-A0A847K142-F1
#
_entry.id   AF-A0A847K142-F1
#
_cell.length_a   1.000
_cell.length_b   1.000
_cell.length_c   1.000
_cell.angle_alpha   90.00
_cell.angle_beta   90.00
_cell.angle_gamma   90.00
#
_symmetry.space_group_name_H-M   'P 1'
#
loop_
_entity.id
_entity.type
_entity.pdbx_description
1 polymer ?
#
loop_
_entity_poly.entity_id
_entity_poly.type
_entity_poly.pdbx_seq_one_letter_code
_entity_poly.pdbx_strand_id
1 'polypeptide(L)'
;VIPPGGTFTQTFTVGPLPSTVSWRHELMFSWTADWYSTGYCRQPLYLVYDTPVYPQVRPWLGVLDNACSWAEGESTAGDVARDLTLGLFFAQRFAYPESTRSYWTVGTTFRLADFLLTSGYQSGNCVDVSDYLTICQNSQGLGFAVQQHQGDPLGPGDVFTSNPLCPIGSDPTQYWTYDTFQWAWHQLAFSPSGTVYDVCAAQWTDLSGNGYANPPFNWPWTGTWQTIGGGGQHYGVVDTPTPNAPLPVSAPYVPNVI
;
A
#
# COMPACT_ATOMS: atom_id res chain seq x y z
N VAL A 1 -30.90 30.64 23.31
CA VAL A 1 -30.11 30.54 24.55
C VAL A 1 -30.01 29.07 24.92
N ILE A 2 -28.83 28.46 24.74
CA ILE A 2 -28.59 27.07 25.17
C ILE A 2 -28.40 27.13 26.69
N PRO A 3 -29.16 26.37 27.49
CA PRO A 3 -28.98 26.36 28.94
C PRO A 3 -27.61 25.76 29.31
N PRO A 4 -27.03 26.13 30.47
CA PRO A 4 -25.79 25.53 30.95
C PRO A 4 -25.91 24.00 31.01
N GLY A 5 -24.97 23.29 30.35
CA GLY A 5 -24.99 21.82 30.25
C GLY A 5 -25.85 21.25 29.12
N GLY A 6 -26.44 22.08 28.27
CA GLY A 6 -27.20 21.64 27.09
C GLY A 6 -26.30 21.22 25.92
N THR A 7 -26.69 20.18 25.19
CA THR A 7 -26.10 19.82 23.90
C THR A 7 -26.73 20.67 22.80
N PHE A 8 -25.92 21.21 21.90
CA PHE A 8 -26.37 21.87 20.68
C PHE A 8 -25.97 21.01 19.48
N THR A 9 -26.94 20.64 18.65
CA THR A 9 -26.72 19.91 17.41
C THR A 9 -27.06 20.82 16.24
N GLN A 10 -26.10 21.03 15.35
CA GLN A 10 -26.30 21.77 14.11
C GLN A 10 -25.93 20.87 12.93
N THR A 11 -26.87 20.70 12.02
CA THR A 11 -26.65 19.99 10.76
C THR A 11 -26.22 21.01 9.72
N PHE A 12 -25.09 20.76 9.07
CA PHE A 12 -24.62 21.56 7.94
C PHE A 12 -24.81 20.76 6.66
N THR A 13 -25.37 21.39 5.62
CA THR A 13 -25.34 20.84 4.27
C THR A 13 -24.09 21.40 3.61
N VAL A 14 -23.12 20.53 3.33
CA VAL A 14 -21.96 20.92 2.53
C VAL A 14 -22.43 21.00 1.08
N GLY A 15 -22.14 22.12 0.41
CA GLY A 15 -22.39 22.26 -1.03
C GLY A 15 -21.55 21.26 -1.85
N PRO A 16 -21.65 21.29 -3.19
CA PRO A 16 -20.75 20.50 -4.02
C PRO A 16 -19.30 20.83 -3.66
N LEU A 17 -18.47 19.78 -3.50
CA LEU A 17 -17.05 19.96 -3.26
C LEU A 17 -16.43 20.75 -4.42
N PRO A 18 -15.39 21.58 -4.17
CA PRO A 18 -14.63 22.24 -5.22
C PRO A 18 -14.16 21.22 -6.28
N SER A 19 -13.98 21.66 -7.53
CA SER A 19 -13.47 20.81 -8.61
C SER A 19 -12.05 20.29 -8.38
N THR A 20 -11.34 20.85 -7.39
CA THR A 20 -10.01 20.41 -6.96
C THR A 20 -9.95 20.48 -5.44
N VAL A 21 -9.85 19.32 -4.78
CA VAL A 21 -9.69 19.21 -3.33
C VAL A 21 -8.46 18.34 -3.08
N SER A 22 -7.45 18.91 -2.44
CA SER A 22 -6.26 18.20 -1.93
C SER A 22 -6.60 17.28 -0.75
N TRP A 23 -5.78 16.26 -0.53
CA TRP A 23 -5.99 15.19 0.47
C TRP A 23 -6.17 15.63 1.92
N ARG A 24 -5.69 16.84 2.28
CA ARG A 24 -5.93 17.46 3.59
C ARG A 24 -6.61 18.81 3.44
N HIS A 25 -7.94 18.78 3.45
CA HIS A 25 -8.73 19.98 3.72
C HIS A 25 -9.23 19.94 5.17
N GLU A 26 -9.06 21.04 5.89
CA GLU A 26 -9.69 21.22 7.19
C GLU A 26 -11.08 21.81 6.96
N LEU A 27 -12.13 21.11 7.40
CA LEU A 27 -13.42 21.75 7.62
C LEU A 27 -13.26 22.68 8.82
N MET A 28 -13.25 23.98 8.54
CA MET A 28 -13.26 25.01 9.58
C MET A 28 -14.70 25.38 9.89
N PHE A 29 -15.16 25.03 11.09
CA PHE A 29 -16.41 25.51 11.62
C PHE A 29 -16.13 26.72 12.50
N SER A 30 -16.64 27.88 12.12
CA SER A 30 -16.67 29.06 12.99
C SER A 30 -18.06 29.22 13.58
N TRP A 31 -18.11 29.54 14.87
CA TRP A 31 -19.36 29.96 15.51
C TRP A 31 -19.12 31.20 16.33
N THR A 32 -20.13 32.07 16.36
CA THR A 32 -20.16 33.23 17.22
C THR A 32 -21.20 32.96 18.28
N ALA A 33 -20.78 32.87 19.54
CA ALA A 33 -21.72 33.00 20.65
C ALA A 33 -21.97 34.49 20.88
N ASP A 34 -23.23 34.88 21.07
CA ASP A 34 -23.71 36.28 21.12
C ASP A 34 -23.01 37.19 22.16
N TRP A 35 -22.05 36.68 22.96
CA TRP A 35 -21.43 37.37 24.08
C TRP A 35 -19.92 37.06 24.26
N TYR A 36 -19.07 37.39 23.28
CA TYR A 36 -17.59 37.59 23.42
C TYR A 36 -16.61 36.45 23.10
N SER A 37 -16.96 35.42 22.33
CA SER A 37 -15.91 34.63 21.67
C SER A 37 -16.36 34.03 20.34
N THR A 38 -15.52 34.20 19.32
CA THR A 38 -15.57 33.35 18.13
C THR A 38 -14.76 32.10 18.43
N GLY A 39 -15.43 30.96 18.44
CA GLY A 39 -14.77 29.67 18.50
C GLY A 39 -14.51 29.15 17.09
N TYR A 40 -13.41 28.43 16.92
CA TYR A 40 -13.12 27.69 15.71
C TYR A 40 -12.86 26.23 16.09
N CYS A 41 -13.45 25.30 15.36
CA CYS A 41 -13.00 23.91 15.37
C CYS A 41 -12.58 23.49 13.97
N ARG A 42 -11.47 22.76 13.90
CA ARG A 42 -10.91 22.21 12.67
C ARG A 42 -11.15 20.71 12.71
N GLN A 43 -11.75 20.17 11.66
CA GLN A 43 -11.94 18.74 11.50
C GLN A 43 -11.30 18.32 10.18
N PRO A 44 -10.50 17.24 10.16
CA PRO A 44 -9.94 16.74 8.92
C PRO A 44 -11.06 16.18 8.03
N LEU A 45 -11.08 16.58 6.76
CA LEU A 45 -11.92 16.00 5.73
C LEU A 45 -11.07 15.11 4.83
N TYR A 46 -11.43 13.83 4.78
CA TYR A 46 -10.84 12.86 3.88
C TYR A 46 -11.79 12.62 2.72
N LEU A 47 -11.28 12.78 1.50
CA LEU A 47 -11.95 12.30 0.30
C LEU A 47 -11.33 10.96 -0.06
N VAL A 48 -12.17 9.95 -0.13
CA VAL A 48 -11.80 8.58 -0.48
C VAL A 48 -12.42 8.21 -1.82
N TYR A 49 -11.81 7.27 -2.53
CA TYR A 49 -12.29 6.83 -3.83
C TYR A 49 -13.73 6.26 -3.78
N ASP A 50 -13.99 5.35 -2.83
CA ASP A 50 -15.31 4.80 -2.55
C ASP A 50 -15.47 4.52 -1.05
N THR A 51 -16.67 4.09 -0.65
CA THR A 51 -17.03 3.71 0.71
C THR A 51 -16.04 2.68 1.25
N PRO A 52 -15.34 2.95 2.37
CA PRO A 52 -14.39 2.01 2.95
C PRO A 52 -15.03 0.64 3.22
N VAL A 53 -14.27 -0.41 2.98
CA VAL A 53 -14.70 -1.81 3.15
C VAL A 53 -13.87 -2.52 4.21
N TYR A 54 -14.25 -3.76 4.57
CA TYR A 54 -13.54 -4.57 5.56
C TYR A 54 -12.01 -4.60 5.27
N PRO A 55 -11.13 -4.48 6.28
CA PRO A 55 -11.41 -4.54 7.73
C PRO A 55 -11.88 -3.21 8.34
N GLN A 56 -11.96 -2.13 7.55
CA GLN A 56 -12.25 -0.79 8.02
C GLN A 56 -13.76 -0.49 7.99
N VAL A 57 -14.53 -1.11 8.90
CA VAL A 57 -15.98 -0.80 9.08
C VAL A 57 -16.20 0.64 9.57
N ARG A 58 -15.18 1.26 10.19
CA ARG A 58 -15.18 2.67 10.60
C ARG A 58 -13.87 3.33 10.18
N PRO A 59 -13.89 4.62 9.79
CA PRO A 59 -12.69 5.38 9.46
C PRO A 59 -11.57 5.27 10.52
N TRP A 60 -10.38 4.85 10.11
CA TRP A 60 -9.17 4.92 10.93
C TRP A 60 -8.30 6.07 10.43
N LEU A 61 -8.24 7.17 11.18
CA LEU A 61 -7.64 8.42 10.71
C LEU A 61 -6.17 8.25 10.27
N GLY A 62 -5.36 7.49 11.02
CA GLY A 62 -3.96 7.27 10.64
C GLY A 62 -3.78 6.44 9.35
N VAL A 63 -4.74 5.57 9.03
CA VAL A 63 -4.75 4.86 7.74
C VAL A 63 -5.16 5.81 6.63
N LEU A 64 -6.21 6.61 6.85
CA LEU A 64 -6.68 7.59 5.87
C LEU A 64 -5.65 8.70 5.59
N ASP A 65 -4.89 9.12 6.60
CA ASP A 65 -3.78 10.05 6.43
C ASP A 65 -2.76 9.53 5.42
N ASN A 66 -2.34 8.27 5.57
CA ASN A 66 -1.39 7.66 4.65
C ASN A 66 -2.03 7.42 3.28
N ALA A 67 -3.19 6.78 3.25
CA ALA A 67 -3.84 6.36 2.01
C ALA A 67 -4.25 7.55 1.13
N CYS A 68 -4.86 8.59 1.71
CA CYS A 68 -5.25 9.79 0.96
C CYS A 68 -4.03 10.62 0.56
N SER A 69 -2.95 10.64 1.34
CA SER A 69 -1.69 11.30 0.96
C SER A 69 -1.04 10.66 -0.26
N TRP A 70 -1.05 9.33 -0.33
CA TRP A 70 -0.40 8.59 -1.42
C TRP A 70 -1.22 8.59 -2.71
N ALA A 71 -2.55 8.46 -2.61
CA ALA A 71 -3.46 8.41 -3.76
C ALA A 71 -4.16 9.77 -4.01
N GLU A 72 -3.51 10.87 -3.67
CA GLU A 72 -4.08 12.21 -3.86
C GLU A 72 -4.40 12.47 -5.34
N GLY A 73 -5.63 12.93 -5.62
CA GLY A 73 -6.04 13.36 -6.95
C GLY A 73 -6.44 12.22 -7.89
N GLU A 74 -6.28 10.97 -7.45
CA GLU A 74 -6.64 9.82 -8.25
C GLU A 74 -8.16 9.58 -8.27
N SER A 75 -8.66 9.13 -9.41
CA SER A 75 -10.11 9.02 -9.67
C SER A 75 -10.53 7.68 -10.26
N THR A 76 -9.60 6.74 -10.43
CA THR A 76 -9.89 5.37 -10.88
C THR A 76 -9.38 4.37 -9.85
N ALA A 77 -10.07 3.23 -9.69
CA ALA A 77 -9.65 2.19 -8.76
C ALA A 77 -8.23 1.68 -9.03
N GLY A 78 -7.85 1.58 -10.31
CA GLY A 78 -6.53 1.10 -10.74
C GLY A 78 -5.42 2.08 -10.38
N ASP A 79 -5.64 3.38 -10.61
CA ASP A 79 -4.65 4.41 -10.27
C ASP A 79 -4.52 4.59 -8.76
N VAL A 80 -5.63 4.57 -8.01
CA VAL A 80 -5.60 4.59 -6.54
C VAL A 80 -4.82 3.39 -6.00
N ALA A 81 -5.09 2.18 -6.48
CA ALA A 81 -4.37 0.99 -6.05
C ALA A 81 -2.88 1.05 -6.39
N ARG A 82 -2.52 1.56 -7.58
CA ARG A 82 -1.14 1.79 -8.00
C ARG A 82 -0.45 2.75 -7.01
N ASP A 83 -1.04 3.90 -6.76
CA ASP A 83 -0.37 4.96 -6.00
C ASP A 83 -0.30 4.65 -4.50
N LEU A 84 -1.24 3.88 -3.96
CA LEU A 84 -1.10 3.29 -2.63
C LEU A 84 0.08 2.31 -2.54
N THR A 85 0.29 1.51 -3.59
CA THR A 85 1.39 0.53 -3.66
C THR A 85 2.73 1.25 -3.76
N LEU A 86 2.85 2.23 -4.67
CA LEU A 86 4.03 3.09 -4.79
C LEU A 86 4.28 3.86 -3.49
N GLY A 87 3.24 4.49 -2.95
CA GLY A 87 3.28 5.27 -1.72
C GLY A 87 3.84 4.46 -0.56
N LEU A 88 3.30 3.27 -0.30
CA LEU A 88 3.81 2.43 0.77
C LEU A 88 5.26 1.96 0.54
N PHE A 89 5.63 1.61 -0.70
CA PHE A 89 6.99 1.18 -1.02
C PHE A 89 8.03 2.27 -0.71
N PHE A 90 7.71 3.52 -1.06
CA PHE A 90 8.62 4.65 -0.90
C PHE A 90 8.47 5.39 0.45
N ALA A 91 7.40 5.16 1.22
CA ALA A 91 7.09 5.88 2.46
C ALA A 91 8.04 5.65 3.64
N GLN A 92 9.12 4.88 3.46
CA GLN A 92 10.08 4.52 4.51
C GLN A 92 9.42 3.92 5.77
N ARG A 93 8.30 3.20 5.58
CA ARG A 93 7.53 2.59 6.67
C ARG A 93 8.01 1.19 7.01
N PHE A 94 8.42 0.44 6.00
CA PHE A 94 8.91 -0.92 6.15
C PHE A 94 10.31 -1.06 5.57
N ALA A 95 11.12 -1.87 6.23
CA ALA A 95 12.33 -2.47 5.67
C ALA A 95 12.15 -3.99 5.74
N TYR A 96 12.34 -4.65 4.60
CA TYR A 96 12.19 -6.09 4.54
C TYR A 96 13.27 -6.77 5.42
N PRO A 97 12.88 -7.63 6.37
CA PRO A 97 13.82 -8.23 7.31
C PRO A 97 14.64 -9.37 6.67
N GLU A 98 15.80 -9.64 7.24
CA GLU A 98 16.59 -10.85 6.90
C GLU A 98 15.91 -12.14 7.40
N SER A 99 15.02 -12.05 8.39
CA SER A 99 14.31 -13.19 8.97
C SER A 99 12.91 -13.34 8.38
N THR A 100 12.37 -14.56 8.38
CA THR A 100 11.00 -14.84 7.90
C THR A 100 9.89 -14.44 8.89
N ARG A 101 10.26 -13.94 10.07
CA ARG A 101 9.32 -13.61 11.14
C ARG A 101 8.40 -12.45 10.75
N SER A 102 7.10 -12.57 11.05
CA SER A 102 6.18 -11.43 11.06
C SER A 102 6.33 -10.63 12.36
N TYR A 103 6.31 -9.31 12.24
CA TYR A 103 6.53 -8.38 13.36
C TYR A 103 5.25 -7.68 13.79
N TRP A 104 4.35 -7.43 12.85
CA TRP A 104 3.12 -6.67 13.05
C TRP A 104 1.88 -7.55 12.98
N THR A 105 1.99 -8.71 12.35
CA THR A 105 0.92 -9.68 12.20
C THR A 105 1.12 -10.85 13.16
N VAL A 106 0.13 -11.08 14.02
CA VAL A 106 0.09 -12.20 14.98
C VAL A 106 -1.17 -13.01 14.71
N GLY A 107 -1.00 -14.20 14.14
CA GLY A 107 -2.12 -15.01 13.65
C GLY A 107 -2.87 -14.24 12.56
N THR A 108 -4.16 -13.95 12.78
CA THR A 108 -5.00 -13.19 11.85
C THR A 108 -5.17 -11.72 12.26
N THR A 109 -4.33 -11.22 13.17
CA THR A 109 -4.45 -9.87 13.74
C THR A 109 -3.25 -9.01 13.37
N PHE A 110 -3.51 -7.90 12.69
CA PHE A 110 -2.52 -6.85 12.45
C PHE A 110 -2.51 -5.86 13.62
N ARG A 111 -1.35 -5.58 14.20
CA ARG A 111 -1.15 -4.63 15.31
C ARG A 111 -1.16 -3.18 14.83
N LEU A 112 -2.28 -2.77 14.22
CA LEU A 112 -2.40 -1.50 13.50
C LEU A 112 -2.14 -0.29 14.40
N ALA A 113 -2.72 -0.27 15.60
CA ALA A 113 -2.55 0.85 16.53
C ALA A 113 -1.09 1.07 16.91
N ASP A 114 -0.38 -0.01 17.26
CA ASP A 114 1.04 0.06 17.60
C ASP A 114 1.88 0.47 16.39
N PHE A 115 1.59 -0.09 15.22
CA PHE A 115 2.29 0.24 13.99
C PHE A 115 2.18 1.73 13.64
N LEU A 116 0.97 2.31 13.71
CA LEU A 116 0.72 3.72 13.40
C LEU A 116 1.40 4.69 14.37
N LEU A 117 1.81 4.23 15.56
CA LEU A 117 2.57 5.03 16.53
C LEU A 117 4.08 5.02 16.29
N THR A 118 4.57 4.16 15.40
CA THR A 118 6.00 4.11 15.05
C THR A 118 6.37 5.13 13.98
N SER A 119 7.65 5.47 13.90
CA SER A 119 8.23 6.32 12.86
C SER A 119 9.45 5.66 12.22
N GLY A 120 9.74 6.05 10.98
CA GLY A 120 10.83 5.47 10.19
C GLY A 120 10.65 3.98 9.90
N TYR A 121 11.72 3.35 9.42
CA TYR A 121 11.73 1.95 9.01
C TYR A 121 11.39 0.99 10.14
N GLN A 122 10.33 0.22 9.93
CA GLN A 122 9.99 -0.93 10.77
C GLN A 122 10.32 -2.22 10.02
N SER A 123 10.79 -3.25 10.74
CA SER A 123 10.87 -4.58 10.14
C SER A 123 9.48 -5.09 9.78
N GLY A 124 9.29 -5.57 8.55
CA GLY A 124 8.03 -6.18 8.10
C GLY A 124 8.26 -7.12 6.93
N ASN A 125 7.83 -8.38 7.07
CA ASN A 125 7.93 -9.37 6.00
C ASN A 125 6.75 -9.26 5.01
N CYS A 126 6.66 -10.17 4.05
CA CYS A 126 5.60 -10.15 3.04
C CYS A 126 4.17 -10.14 3.61
N VAL A 127 3.92 -10.74 4.77
CA VAL A 127 2.61 -10.70 5.44
C VAL A 127 2.34 -9.30 5.97
N ASP A 128 3.26 -8.76 6.76
CA ASP A 128 3.08 -7.45 7.39
C ASP A 128 2.84 -6.34 6.35
N VAL A 129 3.62 -6.35 5.28
CA VAL A 129 3.55 -5.30 4.27
C VAL A 129 2.29 -5.45 3.39
N SER A 130 1.94 -6.67 2.97
CA SER A 130 0.73 -6.90 2.15
C SER A 130 -0.58 -6.72 2.93
N ASP A 131 -0.62 -7.09 4.22
CA ASP A 131 -1.76 -6.83 5.10
C ASP A 131 -1.97 -5.31 5.27
N TYR A 132 -0.89 -4.56 5.51
CA TYR A 132 -0.99 -3.12 5.65
C TYR A 132 -1.39 -2.43 4.33
N LEU A 133 -0.86 -2.87 3.19
CA LEU A 133 -1.30 -2.39 1.88
C LEU A 133 -2.81 -2.63 1.69
N THR A 134 -3.27 -3.85 1.99
CA THR A 134 -4.69 -4.22 1.85
C THR A 134 -5.59 -3.38 2.76
N ILE A 135 -5.13 -3.07 3.99
CA ILE A 135 -5.80 -2.12 4.89
C ILE A 135 -5.92 -0.74 4.23
N CYS A 136 -4.84 -0.21 3.66
CA CYS A 136 -4.86 1.07 2.96
C CYS A 136 -5.77 1.05 1.71
N GLN A 137 -5.73 -0.01 0.90
CA GLN A 137 -6.58 -0.17 -0.28
C GLN A 137 -8.06 -0.25 0.10
N ASN A 138 -8.40 -0.98 1.17
CA ASN A 138 -9.78 -1.12 1.63
C ASN A 138 -10.28 0.13 2.35
N SER A 139 -9.39 0.98 2.87
CA SER A 139 -9.72 2.34 3.32
C SER A 139 -10.25 3.23 2.19
N GLN A 140 -9.90 2.90 0.94
CA GLN A 140 -10.37 3.57 -0.28
C GLN A 140 -11.53 2.83 -0.96
N GLY A 141 -12.10 1.81 -0.31
CA GLY A 141 -13.25 1.05 -0.82
C GLY A 141 -12.92 0.04 -1.92
N LEU A 142 -11.64 -0.33 -2.11
CA LEU A 142 -11.22 -1.12 -3.27
C LEU A 142 -11.48 -2.63 -3.19
N GLY A 143 -11.80 -3.18 -2.00
CA GLY A 143 -12.19 -4.59 -1.85
C GLY A 143 -11.07 -5.61 -2.06
N PHE A 144 -9.83 -5.23 -1.79
CA PHE A 144 -8.67 -6.10 -1.89
C PHE A 144 -8.65 -7.19 -0.82
N ALA A 145 -7.99 -8.30 -1.16
CA ALA A 145 -7.70 -9.40 -0.26
C ALA A 145 -6.21 -9.76 -0.34
N VAL A 146 -5.71 -10.49 0.66
CA VAL A 146 -4.37 -11.08 0.62
C VAL A 146 -4.45 -12.55 0.22
N GLN A 147 -3.47 -13.01 -0.54
CA GLN A 147 -3.33 -14.42 -0.88
C GLN A 147 -1.86 -14.84 -0.77
N GLN A 148 -1.64 -16.04 -0.24
CA GLN A 148 -0.31 -16.65 -0.17
C GLN A 148 -0.05 -17.49 -1.41
N HIS A 149 1.16 -17.36 -1.92
CA HIS A 149 1.67 -18.11 -3.05
C HIS A 149 2.87 -18.92 -2.61
N GLN A 150 2.77 -20.22 -2.85
CA GLN A 150 3.85 -21.16 -2.66
C GLN A 150 4.25 -21.69 -4.03
N GLY A 151 5.55 -21.92 -4.24
CA GLY A 151 6.04 -22.64 -5.41
C GLY A 151 5.48 -24.07 -5.43
N ASP A 152 5.50 -24.74 -6.58
CA ASP A 152 5.05 -26.13 -6.68
C ASP A 152 5.93 -27.00 -5.76
N PRO A 153 5.39 -27.58 -4.67
CA PRO A 153 6.20 -28.34 -3.74
C PRO A 153 6.62 -29.64 -4.41
N LEU A 154 7.89 -29.77 -4.77
CA LEU A 154 8.49 -31.08 -5.09
C LEU A 154 8.58 -31.96 -3.82
N GLY A 155 8.34 -31.37 -2.64
CA GLY A 155 8.15 -32.02 -1.34
C GLY A 155 7.84 -31.04 -0.20
N PRO A 156 7.52 -31.56 1.00
CA PRO A 156 7.35 -30.74 2.21
C PRO A 156 8.66 -30.03 2.59
N GLY A 157 8.63 -28.69 2.64
CA GLY A 157 9.80 -27.86 2.98
C GLY A 157 10.46 -27.17 1.80
N ASP A 158 9.93 -27.35 0.58
CA ASP A 158 10.48 -26.68 -0.59
C ASP A 158 10.22 -25.17 -0.57
N VAL A 159 11.31 -24.44 -0.80
CA VAL A 159 11.34 -23.01 -1.02
C VAL A 159 11.44 -22.74 -2.52
N PHE A 160 10.75 -21.72 -3.00
CA PHE A 160 11.03 -21.20 -4.34
C PHE A 160 12.04 -20.06 -4.24
N THR A 161 12.91 -19.96 -5.25
CA THR A 161 13.92 -18.91 -5.35
C THR A 161 13.43 -17.86 -6.33
N SER A 162 13.37 -16.60 -5.92
CA SER A 162 12.92 -15.52 -6.79
C SER A 162 13.97 -15.17 -7.86
N ASN A 163 13.53 -14.58 -8.98
CA ASN A 163 14.39 -13.66 -9.75
C ASN A 163 14.96 -12.56 -8.83
N PRO A 164 16.06 -11.85 -9.19
CA PRO A 164 16.56 -10.74 -8.38
C PRO A 164 15.50 -9.65 -8.14
N LEU A 165 15.32 -9.24 -6.88
CA LEU A 165 14.36 -8.22 -6.44
C LEU A 165 15.03 -7.20 -5.55
N CYS A 166 14.53 -5.97 -5.59
CA CYS A 166 14.86 -4.95 -4.61
C CYS A 166 13.79 -4.95 -3.51
N PRO A 167 14.11 -5.34 -2.27
CA PRO A 167 13.13 -5.38 -1.20
C PRO A 167 12.67 -3.97 -0.80
N ILE A 168 11.43 -3.86 -0.30
CA ILE A 168 10.94 -2.62 0.32
C ILE A 168 11.91 -2.12 1.41
N GLY A 169 12.15 -0.81 1.41
CA GLY A 169 13.13 -0.13 2.24
C GLY A 169 14.56 -0.12 1.68
N SER A 170 14.76 -0.67 0.48
CA SER A 170 15.97 -0.46 -0.32
C SER A 170 15.73 0.51 -1.48
N ASP A 171 16.80 1.03 -2.08
CA ASP A 171 16.71 1.93 -3.23
C ASP A 171 16.62 1.12 -4.55
N PRO A 172 15.46 1.09 -5.22
CA PRO A 172 15.25 0.30 -6.42
C PRO A 172 15.90 0.92 -7.66
N THR A 173 16.50 2.11 -7.56
CA THR A 173 17.31 2.73 -8.63
C THR A 173 18.76 2.25 -8.63
N GLN A 174 19.17 1.53 -7.58
CA GLN A 174 20.53 1.05 -7.41
C GLN A 174 20.58 -0.46 -7.61
N TYR A 175 21.14 -0.92 -8.74
CA TYR A 175 21.12 -2.35 -9.10
C TYR A 175 21.73 -3.27 -8.03
N TRP A 176 22.71 -2.79 -7.25
CA TRP A 176 23.35 -3.60 -6.20
C TRP A 176 22.42 -3.92 -5.01
N THR A 177 21.24 -3.29 -4.91
CA THR A 177 20.22 -3.60 -3.89
C THR A 177 19.32 -4.76 -4.29
N TYR A 178 19.51 -5.32 -5.49
CA TYR A 178 18.71 -6.44 -5.98
C TYR A 178 19.39 -7.77 -5.63
N ASP A 179 18.62 -8.67 -5.02
CA ASP A 179 19.09 -10.01 -4.64
C ASP A 179 18.00 -11.06 -4.89
N THR A 180 18.40 -12.32 -4.97
CA THR A 180 17.48 -13.46 -5.02
C THR A 180 17.03 -13.83 -3.61
N PHE A 181 15.73 -14.08 -3.45
CA PHE A 181 15.15 -14.47 -2.17
C PHE A 181 14.65 -15.91 -2.23
N GLN A 182 14.80 -16.63 -1.12
CA GLN A 182 14.21 -17.95 -0.95
C GLN A 182 13.00 -17.86 -0.04
N TRP A 183 11.84 -18.24 -0.55
CA TRP A 183 10.57 -18.18 0.17
C TRP A 183 9.89 -19.53 0.18
N ALA A 184 9.43 -19.96 1.36
CA ALA A 184 8.50 -21.10 1.45
C ALA A 184 7.13 -20.72 0.86
N TRP A 185 6.75 -19.45 1.00
CA TRP A 185 5.57 -18.83 0.40
C TRP A 185 5.74 -17.31 0.45
N HIS A 186 4.98 -16.57 -0.37
CA HIS A 186 4.95 -15.11 -0.44
C HIS A 186 3.51 -14.61 -0.43
N GLN A 187 3.20 -13.61 0.40
CA GLN A 187 1.86 -13.04 0.48
C GLN A 187 1.75 -11.77 -0.37
N LEU A 188 0.70 -11.68 -1.18
CA LEU A 188 0.45 -10.61 -2.14
C LEU A 188 -0.95 -10.04 -1.96
N ALA A 189 -1.15 -8.78 -2.36
CA ALA A 189 -2.47 -8.15 -2.40
C ALA A 189 -3.14 -8.35 -3.76
N PHE A 190 -4.43 -8.68 -3.74
CA PHE A 190 -5.26 -9.01 -4.89
C PHE A 190 -6.47 -8.11 -4.99
N SER A 191 -6.66 -7.52 -6.16
CA SER A 191 -7.91 -6.83 -6.48
C SER A 191 -9.06 -7.83 -6.66
N PRO A 192 -10.33 -7.40 -6.55
CA PRO A 192 -11.48 -8.22 -6.92
C PRO A 192 -11.44 -8.79 -8.34
N SER A 193 -10.71 -8.15 -9.25
CA SER A 193 -10.54 -8.59 -10.65
C SER A 193 -9.43 -9.63 -10.83
N GLY A 194 -8.75 -10.06 -9.76
CA GLY A 194 -7.63 -11.01 -9.83
C GLY A 194 -6.31 -10.38 -10.26
N THR A 195 -6.17 -9.07 -10.08
CA THR A 195 -4.94 -8.34 -10.39
C THR A 195 -4.03 -8.28 -9.16
N VAL A 196 -2.74 -8.49 -9.37
CA VAL A 196 -1.71 -8.58 -8.33
C VAL A 196 -1.04 -7.23 -8.09
N TYR A 197 -0.84 -6.93 -6.81
CA TYR A 197 -0.07 -5.79 -6.33
C TYR A 197 0.93 -6.30 -5.29
N ASP A 198 2.22 -6.16 -5.58
CA ASP A 198 3.30 -6.56 -4.69
C ASP A 198 4.09 -5.34 -4.24
N VAL A 199 3.90 -4.94 -3.00
CA VAL A 199 4.63 -3.82 -2.39
C VAL A 199 5.92 -4.26 -1.68
N CYS A 200 6.18 -5.56 -1.59
CA CYS A 200 7.33 -6.07 -0.83
C CYS A 200 8.63 -6.03 -1.64
N ALA A 201 8.51 -6.04 -2.97
CA ALA A 201 9.63 -6.25 -3.87
C ALA A 201 9.46 -5.45 -5.16
N ALA A 202 10.50 -4.70 -5.52
CA ALA A 202 10.68 -4.02 -6.81
C ALA A 202 11.44 -4.91 -7.81
N GLN A 203 11.20 -4.69 -9.09
CA GLN A 203 11.82 -5.44 -10.19
C GLN A 203 12.45 -4.53 -11.22
N TRP A 204 13.66 -4.88 -11.62
CA TRP A 204 14.38 -4.08 -12.60
C TRP A 204 13.78 -4.21 -14.02
N THR A 205 13.36 -5.42 -14.39
CA THR A 205 12.76 -5.75 -15.70
C THR A 205 11.48 -6.56 -15.51
N ASP A 206 10.46 -6.33 -16.33
CA ASP A 206 9.28 -7.20 -16.35
C ASP A 206 9.59 -8.55 -17.02
N LEU A 207 8.66 -9.50 -16.93
CA LEU A 207 8.80 -10.84 -17.54
C LEU A 207 8.88 -10.85 -19.07
N SER A 208 8.43 -9.78 -19.72
CA SER A 208 8.50 -9.62 -21.17
C SER A 208 9.79 -8.93 -21.62
N GLY A 209 10.70 -8.62 -20.68
CA GLY A 209 11.93 -7.88 -20.94
C GLY A 209 11.70 -6.38 -21.17
N ASN A 210 10.49 -5.87 -20.91
CA ASN A 210 10.25 -4.43 -20.93
C ASN A 210 10.82 -3.78 -19.66
N GLY A 211 11.15 -2.49 -19.78
CA GLY A 211 11.68 -1.72 -18.68
C GLY A 211 10.63 -1.40 -17.60
N TYR A 212 11.08 -1.50 -16.35
CA TYR A 212 10.67 -0.73 -15.16
C TYR A 212 9.21 -0.81 -14.66
N ALA A 213 8.99 -1.56 -13.56
CA ALA A 213 7.82 -1.44 -12.69
C ALA A 213 8.25 -1.54 -11.19
N ASN A 214 8.36 -0.40 -10.52
CA ASN A 214 8.91 -0.29 -9.16
C ASN A 214 7.99 0.47 -8.19
N PRO A 215 7.35 -0.22 -7.23
CA PRO A 215 7.07 -1.66 -7.15
C PRO A 215 6.13 -2.16 -8.28
N PRO A 216 5.94 -3.48 -8.40
CA PRO A 216 4.96 -4.05 -9.30
C PRO A 216 3.52 -3.90 -8.84
N PHE A 217 2.71 -3.37 -9.74
CA PHE A 217 1.28 -3.16 -9.57
C PHE A 217 0.55 -3.52 -10.85
N ASN A 218 -0.76 -3.75 -10.72
CA ASN A 218 -1.66 -3.99 -11.84
C ASN A 218 -1.28 -5.22 -12.71
N TRP A 219 -0.73 -6.29 -12.12
CA TRP A 219 -0.32 -7.46 -12.89
C TRP A 219 -1.41 -8.52 -13.03
N PRO A 220 -1.58 -9.13 -14.22
CA PRO A 220 -2.48 -10.27 -14.36
C PRO A 220 -1.91 -11.48 -13.62
N TRP A 221 -2.75 -12.17 -12.85
CA TRP A 221 -2.38 -13.40 -12.15
C TRP A 221 -1.80 -14.47 -13.09
N THR A 222 -2.33 -14.62 -14.30
CA THR A 222 -1.89 -15.65 -15.26
C THR A 222 -0.48 -15.45 -15.82
N GLY A 223 0.19 -14.34 -15.46
CA GLY A 223 1.56 -14.04 -15.85
C GLY A 223 2.32 -13.33 -14.73
N THR A 224 2.07 -13.70 -13.47
CA THR A 224 2.79 -13.11 -12.33
C THR A 224 4.29 -13.24 -12.48
N TRP A 225 5.00 -12.25 -11.98
CA TRP A 225 6.43 -11.95 -12.13
C TRP A 225 7.48 -12.99 -11.71
N GLN A 226 7.05 -14.19 -11.35
CA GLN A 226 7.92 -15.33 -11.09
C GLN A 226 7.63 -16.52 -12.02
N THR A 227 6.74 -16.40 -13.01
CA THR A 227 6.40 -17.51 -13.93
C THR A 227 7.35 -17.60 -15.12
N ILE A 228 7.83 -18.82 -15.40
CA ILE A 228 8.60 -19.15 -16.60
C ILE A 228 7.65 -19.24 -17.81
N GLY A 229 8.09 -18.71 -18.96
CA GLY A 229 7.33 -18.75 -20.20
C GLY A 229 7.07 -20.19 -20.68
N GLY A 230 5.79 -20.54 -20.80
CA GLY A 230 5.32 -21.74 -21.49
C GLY A 230 4.64 -22.76 -20.59
N GLY A 231 3.31 -22.87 -20.69
CA GLY A 231 2.61 -24.09 -20.31
C GLY A 231 2.54 -24.40 -18.81
N GLY A 232 2.16 -23.43 -17.99
CA GLY A 232 1.40 -23.73 -16.77
C GLY A 232 2.15 -24.29 -15.56
N GLN A 233 3.49 -24.36 -15.53
CA GLN A 233 4.21 -24.72 -14.29
C GLN A 233 5.51 -23.93 -14.09
N HIS A 234 5.73 -23.61 -12.80
CA HIS A 234 6.96 -23.15 -12.12
C HIS A 234 7.10 -21.66 -11.80
N TYR A 235 7.16 -21.41 -10.48
CA TYR A 235 7.45 -20.15 -9.80
C TYR A 235 8.87 -20.24 -9.24
N GLY A 236 9.80 -19.45 -9.79
CA GLY A 236 11.17 -19.30 -9.29
C GLY A 236 12.28 -19.88 -10.18
N VAL A 237 13.28 -19.02 -10.45
CA VAL A 237 14.49 -19.09 -11.31
C VAL A 237 14.29 -19.65 -12.74
N VAL A 238 14.35 -18.71 -13.70
CA VAL A 238 14.92 -18.98 -15.03
C VAL A 238 16.44 -18.99 -14.87
N ASP A 239 17.09 -20.02 -15.43
CA ASP A 239 18.53 -20.09 -15.69
C ASP A 239 19.16 -18.70 -15.82
N THR A 240 20.06 -18.33 -14.90
CA THR A 240 20.82 -17.07 -14.84
C THR A 240 20.75 -16.25 -16.14
N PRO A 241 19.75 -15.36 -16.31
CA PRO A 241 19.99 -14.19 -17.12
C PRO A 241 20.90 -13.36 -16.23
N THR A 242 22.18 -13.22 -16.57
CA THR A 242 22.96 -12.08 -16.09
C THR A 242 22.34 -10.85 -16.75
N PRO A 243 21.40 -10.12 -16.11
CA PRO A 243 20.82 -8.96 -16.74
C PRO A 243 21.95 -7.93 -16.68
N ASN A 244 22.45 -7.50 -17.84
CA ASN A 244 23.31 -6.32 -17.85
C ASN A 244 22.53 -5.20 -17.17
N ALA A 245 23.08 -4.57 -16.13
CA ALA A 245 22.47 -3.45 -15.42
C ALA A 245 21.87 -2.48 -16.45
N PRO A 246 20.54 -2.38 -16.57
CA PRO A 246 19.95 -1.48 -17.52
C PRO A 246 20.22 -0.03 -17.13
N LEU A 247 19.99 0.90 -18.06
CA LEU A 247 20.20 2.32 -17.81
C LEU A 247 19.38 2.78 -16.58
N PRO A 248 19.92 3.68 -15.73
CA PRO A 248 19.21 4.20 -14.58
C PRO A 248 17.85 4.75 -14.99
N VAL A 249 16.80 4.29 -14.32
CA VAL A 249 15.44 4.80 -14.53
C VAL A 249 15.12 5.74 -13.37
N SER A 250 14.56 6.91 -13.67
CA SER A 250 14.11 7.83 -12.64
C SER A 250 13.00 7.19 -11.82
N ALA A 251 13.08 7.29 -10.49
CA ALA A 251 11.98 6.89 -9.61
C ALA A 251 10.69 7.61 -10.01
N PRO A 252 9.53 6.94 -9.96
CA PRO A 252 8.26 7.61 -10.18
C PRO A 252 8.11 8.72 -9.12
N TYR A 253 7.61 9.88 -9.55
CA TYR A 253 7.27 10.95 -8.62
C TYR A 253 6.10 10.46 -7.75
N VAL A 254 6.34 10.25 -6.45
CA VAL A 254 5.28 10.03 -5.48
C VAL A 254 5.09 11.35 -4.73
N PRO A 255 3.94 12.02 -4.88
CA PRO A 255 3.65 13.24 -4.12
C PRO A 255 3.81 12.98 -2.61
N ASN A 256 4.41 13.93 -1.90
CA ASN A 256 4.38 13.99 -0.43
C ASN A 256 5.04 12.82 0.34
N VAL A 257 5.93 12.03 -0.28
CA VAL A 257 6.84 11.12 0.44
C VAL A 257 8.03 11.95 0.95
N ILE A 258 8.08 12.19 2.26
CA ILE A 258 9.20 12.86 2.95
C ILE A 258 10.18 11.80 3.45
#